data_AF-A0A067JFF4-F1
#
_entry.id   AF-A0A067JFF4-F1
#
_cell.length_a   1.000
_cell.length_b   1.000
_cell.length_c   1.000
_cell.angle_alpha   90.00
_cell.angle_beta   90.00
_cell.angle_gamma   90.00
#
_symmetry.space_group_name_H-M   'P 1'
#
loop_
_entity.id
_entity.type
_entity.pdbx_description
1 polymer ?
#
loop_
_entity_poly.entity_id
_entity_poly.type
_entity_poly.pdbx_seq_one_letter_code
_entity_poly.pdbx_strand_id
1 'polypeptide(L)'
;MGLFSTDNPGAFAFGLLGNITSFVVFLAPIPTFIRVCKKKSTEGFQSFPYLVSLFSASILLYYATLKTDGFFLMTINSFGCFIETIYIALFIVYAPKQARMSTLRILLLFDFGGFCLILLLSHFLAKGPSARIQMLGWVNVVFSFAVFAAPLSIMRVVIKTKSVEFLPFPLSFFLTLSAIMWLFYGILVKDLYIAGPNVLGFLCGVVQMILFVIYRNHKPATVAKDPELQQNSVDDIKLESITCEMQEAVCSAQQQQQLQPNRNDVNNEENMAMANIGGTGGQLIACHA
;
A
#
# COMPACT_ATOMS: atom_id res chain seq x y z
N MET A 1 21.12 0.47 26.20
CA MET A 1 21.69 0.22 24.85
C MET A 1 21.98 1.57 24.24
N GLY A 2 23.19 1.77 23.69
CA GLY A 2 23.58 3.07 23.12
C GLY A 2 22.69 3.43 21.93
N LEU A 3 22.22 4.67 21.88
CA LEU A 3 21.37 5.20 20.80
C LEU A 3 22.12 5.27 19.44
N PHE A 4 23.45 5.18 19.48
CA PHE A 4 24.33 5.20 18.32
C PHE A 4 25.30 4.02 18.41
N SER A 5 25.04 2.95 17.68
CA SER A 5 26.07 1.93 17.40
C SER A 5 27.08 2.57 16.45
N THR A 6 28.19 3.08 17.01
CA THR A 6 29.31 3.68 16.26
C THR A 6 30.16 2.62 15.54
N ASP A 7 29.79 1.34 15.65
CA ASP A 7 30.51 0.20 15.12
C ASP A 7 30.50 0.10 13.59
N ASN A 8 29.59 0.83 12.91
CA ASN A 8 29.54 0.91 11.45
C ASN A 8 29.30 2.36 10.98
N PRO A 9 30.37 3.14 10.72
CA PRO A 9 30.25 4.54 10.28
C PRO A 9 29.54 4.68 8.93
N GLY A 10 29.63 3.67 8.06
CA GLY A 10 28.91 3.64 6.79
C GLY A 10 27.39 3.52 7.00
N ALA A 11 26.95 2.59 7.85
CA ALA A 11 25.52 2.43 8.15
C ALA A 11 24.93 3.70 8.78
N PHE A 12 25.70 4.38 9.65
CA PHE A 12 25.30 5.67 10.19
C PHE A 12 25.14 6.73 9.08
N ALA A 13 26.15 6.90 8.22
CA ALA A 13 26.13 7.89 7.15
C ALA A 13 24.96 7.66 6.17
N PHE A 14 24.80 6.43 5.67
CA PHE A 14 23.71 6.10 4.75
C PHE A 14 22.33 6.14 5.41
N GLY A 15 22.23 5.77 6.69
CA GLY A 15 20.98 5.90 7.45
C GLY A 15 20.55 7.35 7.65
N LEU A 16 21.51 8.24 7.94
CA LEU A 16 21.28 9.69 8.07
C LEU A 16 20.90 10.32 6.72
N LEU A 17 21.66 10.03 5.66
CA LEU A 17 21.36 10.53 4.31
C LEU A 17 20.04 9.95 3.77
N GLY A 18 19.74 8.70 4.09
CA GLY A 18 18.45 8.06 3.80
C GLY A 18 17.30 8.81 4.47
N ASN A 19 17.45 9.19 5.74
CA ASN A 19 16.49 10.05 6.42
C ASN A 19 16.32 11.38 5.68
N ILE A 20 17.40 12.15 5.47
CA ILE A 20 17.34 13.48 4.84
C ILE A 20 16.63 13.42 3.48
N THR A 21 17.00 12.46 2.64
CA THR A 21 16.40 12.30 1.29
C THR A 21 14.93 11.89 1.36
N SER A 22 14.58 10.95 2.24
CA SER A 22 13.19 10.55 2.45
C SER A 22 12.34 11.67 3.06
N PHE A 23 12.89 12.51 3.93
CA PHE A 23 12.22 13.72 4.43
C PHE A 23 11.80 14.61 3.25
N VAL A 24 12.71 14.88 2.32
CA VAL A 24 12.39 15.68 1.11
C VAL A 24 11.30 15.01 0.27
N VAL A 25 11.37 13.68 0.07
CA VAL A 25 10.35 12.92 -0.68
C VAL A 25 8.98 13.01 -0.01
N PHE A 26 8.91 12.82 1.31
CA PHE A 26 7.66 12.94 2.06
C PHE A 26 7.06 14.34 2.01
N LEU A 27 7.87 15.39 1.84
CA LEU A 27 7.38 16.77 1.68
C LEU A 27 6.95 17.11 0.25
N ALA A 28 7.20 16.23 -0.73
CA ALA A 28 6.86 16.48 -2.13
C ALA A 28 5.36 16.79 -2.36
N PRO A 29 4.38 16.22 -1.62
CA PRO A 29 2.97 16.56 -1.78
C PRO A 29 2.54 17.90 -1.17
N ILE A 30 3.39 18.61 -0.42
CA ILE A 30 3.03 19.91 0.21
C ILE A 30 2.39 20.89 -0.78
N PRO A 31 2.97 21.17 -1.96
CA PRO A 31 2.39 22.13 -2.91
C PRO A 31 0.98 21.71 -3.37
N THR A 32 0.74 20.41 -3.53
CA THR A 32 -0.56 19.84 -3.86
C THR A 32 -1.56 20.12 -2.75
N PHE A 33 -1.21 19.87 -1.49
CA PHE A 33 -2.13 20.11 -0.37
C PHE A 33 -2.33 21.59 -0.06
N ILE A 34 -1.35 22.46 -0.32
CA ILE A 34 -1.55 23.92 -0.29
C ILE A 34 -2.62 24.31 -1.31
N ARG A 35 -2.58 23.75 -2.53
CA ARG A 35 -3.60 23.98 -3.55
C ARG A 35 -4.98 23.48 -3.11
N VAL A 36 -5.08 22.26 -2.57
CA VAL A 36 -6.32 21.71 -2.00
C VAL A 36 -6.90 22.63 -0.92
N CYS A 37 -6.08 23.12 0.01
CA CYS A 37 -6.51 24.02 1.07
C CYS A 37 -7.00 25.37 0.55
N LYS A 38 -6.31 25.95 -0.45
CA LYS A 38 -6.70 27.22 -1.08
C LYS A 38 -7.99 27.10 -1.88
N LYS A 39 -8.18 25.98 -2.59
CA LYS A 39 -9.34 25.73 -3.45
C LYS A 39 -10.52 25.11 -2.71
N LYS A 40 -10.32 24.65 -1.46
CA LYS A 40 -11.34 23.98 -0.64
C LYS A 40 -11.97 22.77 -1.36
N SER A 41 -11.18 22.12 -2.20
CA SER A 41 -11.58 21.00 -3.05
C SER A 41 -10.34 20.17 -3.39
N THR A 42 -10.50 18.86 -3.52
CA THR A 42 -9.42 17.97 -3.95
C THR A 42 -9.16 18.00 -5.45
N GLU A 43 -9.95 18.74 -6.25
CA GLU A 43 -9.75 18.94 -7.71
C GLU A 43 -9.47 17.65 -8.53
N GLY A 44 -9.92 16.49 -8.03
CA GLY A 44 -9.68 15.19 -8.67
C GLY A 44 -8.40 14.45 -8.24
N PHE A 45 -7.60 15.04 -7.32
CA PHE A 45 -6.52 14.31 -6.66
C PHE A 45 -7.08 13.11 -5.88
N GLN A 46 -6.30 12.04 -5.81
CA GLN A 46 -6.65 10.79 -5.15
C GLN A 46 -5.97 10.68 -3.79
N SER A 47 -6.62 10.01 -2.83
CA SER A 47 -6.07 9.76 -1.49
C SER A 47 -5.20 8.50 -1.41
N PHE A 48 -5.39 7.57 -2.37
CA PHE A 48 -4.76 6.26 -2.38
C PHE A 48 -3.23 6.27 -2.17
N PRO A 49 -2.44 7.15 -2.81
CA PRO A 49 -0.99 7.19 -2.59
C PRO A 49 -0.60 7.46 -1.13
N TYR A 50 -1.38 8.27 -0.41
CA TYR A 50 -1.12 8.63 0.98
C TYR A 50 -1.50 7.50 1.94
N LEU A 51 -2.59 6.79 1.65
CA LEU A 51 -3.03 5.60 2.40
C LEU A 51 -2.01 4.45 2.27
N VAL A 52 -1.61 4.14 1.04
CA VAL A 52 -0.56 3.14 0.77
C VAL A 52 0.75 3.50 1.49
N SER A 53 1.15 4.78 1.46
CA SER A 53 2.37 5.25 2.12
C SER A 53 2.26 5.18 3.65
N LEU A 54 1.11 5.53 4.24
CA LEU A 54 0.86 5.39 5.67
C LEU A 54 0.95 3.93 6.12
N PHE A 55 0.33 3.01 5.39
CA PHE A 55 0.38 1.59 5.68
C PHE A 55 1.81 1.03 5.60
N SER A 56 2.53 1.38 4.53
CA SER A 56 3.94 0.98 4.36
C SER A 56 4.80 1.49 5.51
N ALA A 57 4.66 2.78 5.87
CA ALA A 57 5.42 3.40 6.95
C ALA A 57 5.10 2.73 8.30
N SER A 58 3.84 2.35 8.53
CA SER A 58 3.42 1.68 9.76
C SER A 58 4.04 0.27 9.89
N ILE A 59 4.09 -0.51 8.79
CA ILE A 59 4.77 -1.81 8.77
C ILE A 59 6.27 -1.65 9.02
N LEU A 60 6.93 -0.71 8.34
CA LEU A 60 8.36 -0.46 8.51
C LEU A 60 8.72 0.07 9.90
N LEU A 61 7.85 0.88 10.50
CA LEU A 61 8.00 1.35 11.87
C LEU A 61 7.92 0.16 12.85
N TYR A 62 6.93 -0.73 12.69
CA TYR A 62 6.85 -1.91 13.52
C TYR A 62 8.06 -2.84 13.32
N TYR A 63 8.44 -3.08 12.06
CA TYR A 63 9.64 -3.83 11.70
C TYR A 63 10.90 -3.28 12.38
N ALA A 64 11.07 -1.95 12.38
CA ALA A 64 12.22 -1.27 12.99
C ALA A 64 12.26 -1.43 14.51
N THR A 65 11.10 -1.37 15.20
CA THR A 65 11.05 -1.54 16.66
C THR A 65 11.45 -2.93 17.15
N LEU A 66 11.37 -3.94 16.29
CA LEU A 66 11.81 -5.30 16.61
C LEU A 66 13.32 -5.50 16.38
N LYS A 67 14.01 -4.56 15.72
CA LYS A 67 15.44 -4.66 15.38
C LYS A 67 16.30 -3.83 16.32
N THR A 68 17.51 -4.33 16.59
CA THR A 68 18.54 -3.60 17.35
C THR A 68 19.06 -2.37 16.62
N ASP A 69 19.29 -2.48 15.31
CA ASP A 69 19.81 -1.40 14.46
C ASP A 69 18.68 -0.70 13.67
N GLY A 70 17.48 -0.63 14.26
CA GLY A 70 16.29 -0.07 13.64
C GLY A 70 16.16 1.45 13.74
N PHE A 71 17.08 2.15 14.39
CA PHE A 71 16.92 3.57 14.75
C PHE A 71 16.56 4.46 13.55
N PHE A 72 17.35 4.42 12.46
CA PHE A 72 17.11 5.26 11.29
C PHE A 72 15.81 4.92 10.55
N LEU A 73 15.40 3.66 10.55
CA LEU A 73 14.11 3.24 9.99
C LEU A 73 12.96 3.74 10.88
N MET A 74 13.12 3.66 12.19
CA MET A 74 12.12 4.13 13.14
C MET A 74 11.91 5.64 13.03
N THR A 75 12.97 6.44 12.94
CA THR A 75 12.85 7.91 12.84
C THR A 75 12.12 8.34 11.57
N ILE A 76 12.52 7.83 10.40
CA ILE A 76 11.95 8.26 9.13
C ILE A 76 10.51 7.78 8.96
N ASN A 77 10.19 6.55 9.38
CA ASN A 77 8.84 6.02 9.24
C ASN A 77 7.88 6.60 10.28
N SER A 78 8.38 7.00 11.47
CA SER A 78 7.56 7.80 12.41
C SER A 78 7.18 9.14 11.80
N PHE A 79 8.13 9.82 11.15
CA PHE A 79 7.83 11.06 10.41
C PHE A 79 6.87 10.80 9.24
N GLY A 80 7.07 9.73 8.48
CA GLY A 80 6.18 9.29 7.41
C GLY A 80 4.74 9.10 7.90
N CYS A 81 4.54 8.31 8.97
CA CYS A 81 3.22 8.14 9.58
C CYS A 81 2.59 9.49 9.97
N PHE A 82 3.37 10.39 10.57
CA PHE A 82 2.89 11.71 10.98
C PHE A 82 2.44 12.58 9.78
N ILE A 83 3.28 12.73 8.76
CA ILE A 83 2.97 13.60 7.62
C ILE A 83 1.89 13.03 6.71
N GLU A 84 1.87 11.71 6.48
CA GLU A 84 0.81 11.06 5.70
C GLU A 84 -0.55 11.16 6.39
N THR A 85 -0.58 11.05 7.73
CA THR A 85 -1.80 11.30 8.51
C THR A 85 -2.32 12.73 8.30
N ILE A 86 -1.44 13.73 8.24
CA ILE A 86 -1.82 15.11 7.94
C ILE A 86 -2.42 15.21 6.53
N TYR A 87 -1.79 14.61 5.52
CA TYR A 87 -2.29 14.59 4.14
C TYR A 87 -3.66 13.93 4.03
N ILE A 88 -3.86 12.77 4.65
CA ILE A 88 -5.14 12.07 4.68
C ILE A 88 -6.21 12.90 5.40
N ALA A 89 -5.87 13.53 6.53
CA ALA A 89 -6.79 14.40 7.25
C ALA A 89 -7.24 15.60 6.40
N LEU A 90 -6.30 16.29 5.76
CA LEU A 90 -6.61 17.39 4.84
C LEU A 90 -7.46 16.92 3.66
N PHE A 91 -7.16 15.75 3.10
CA PHE A 91 -7.96 15.15 2.03
C PHE A 91 -9.40 14.91 2.48
N ILE A 92 -9.61 14.28 3.63
CA ILE A 92 -10.94 13.99 4.18
C ILE A 92 -11.75 15.27 4.38
N VAL A 93 -11.12 16.35 4.87
CA VAL A 93 -11.79 17.65 5.10
C VAL A 93 -12.31 18.24 3.78
N TYR A 94 -11.51 18.23 2.73
CA TYR A 94 -11.82 18.94 1.47
C TYR A 94 -12.38 18.06 0.35
N ALA A 95 -12.39 16.73 0.50
CA ALA A 95 -12.89 15.81 -0.50
C ALA A 95 -14.42 15.84 -0.61
N PRO A 96 -14.98 15.63 -1.83
CA PRO A 96 -16.40 15.40 -2.01
C PRO A 96 -16.86 14.12 -1.29
N LYS A 97 -18.15 14.03 -0.94
CA LYS A 97 -18.71 12.96 -0.10
C LYS A 97 -18.30 11.56 -0.57
N GLN A 98 -18.35 11.28 -1.87
CA GLN A 98 -17.99 9.96 -2.41
C GLN A 98 -16.51 9.62 -2.17
N ALA A 99 -15.59 10.49 -2.57
CA ALA A 99 -14.15 10.28 -2.37
C ALA A 99 -13.76 10.25 -0.87
N ARG A 100 -14.43 11.05 -0.04
CA ARG A 100 -14.25 11.06 1.41
C ARG A 100 -14.65 9.73 2.05
N MET A 101 -15.81 9.19 1.69
CA MET A 101 -16.28 7.91 2.20
C MET A 101 -15.41 6.75 1.73
N SER A 102 -14.94 6.78 0.47
CA SER A 102 -13.96 5.81 -0.02
C SER A 102 -12.66 5.86 0.80
N THR A 103 -12.11 7.06 1.00
CA THR A 103 -10.90 7.28 1.79
C THR A 103 -11.04 6.76 3.22
N LEU A 104 -12.16 7.06 3.90
CA LEU A 104 -12.43 6.57 5.26
C LEU A 104 -12.56 5.04 5.29
N ARG A 105 -13.19 4.43 4.29
CA ARG A 105 -13.34 2.98 4.20
C ARG A 105 -11.99 2.29 4.03
N ILE A 106 -11.14 2.78 3.11
CA ILE A 106 -9.80 2.24 2.90
C ILE A 106 -8.96 2.45 4.16
N LEU A 107 -8.96 3.65 4.75
CA LEU A 107 -8.24 3.93 6.00
C LEU A 107 -8.64 2.97 7.13
N LEU A 108 -9.94 2.73 7.34
CA LEU A 108 -10.39 1.84 8.42
C LEU A 108 -10.11 0.36 8.13
N LEU A 109 -10.36 -0.11 6.91
CA LEU A 109 -10.23 -1.53 6.58
C LEU A 109 -8.80 -1.93 6.24
N PHE A 110 -8.17 -1.20 5.33
CA PHE A 110 -6.84 -1.50 4.83
C PHE A 110 -5.76 -1.03 5.81
N ASP A 111 -5.72 0.25 6.18
CA ASP A 111 -4.68 0.74 7.09
C ASP A 111 -4.85 0.18 8.51
N PHE A 112 -5.94 0.53 9.20
CA PHE A 112 -6.14 0.09 10.58
C PHE A 112 -6.43 -1.41 10.68
N GLY A 113 -7.40 -1.91 9.92
CA GLY A 113 -7.78 -3.32 9.93
C GLY A 113 -6.65 -4.24 9.48
N GLY A 114 -6.02 -3.94 8.34
CA GLY A 114 -4.88 -4.69 7.82
C GLY A 114 -3.67 -4.66 8.75
N PHE A 115 -3.36 -3.51 9.35
CA PHE A 115 -2.21 -3.41 10.26
C PHE A 115 -2.46 -4.18 11.56
N CYS A 116 -3.65 -4.04 12.15
CA CYS A 116 -4.06 -4.84 13.31
C CYS A 116 -4.02 -6.35 13.01
N LEU A 117 -4.47 -6.77 11.82
CA LEU A 117 -4.40 -8.17 11.40
C LEU A 117 -2.94 -8.64 11.32
N ILE A 118 -2.04 -7.85 10.72
CA ILE A 118 -0.60 -8.15 10.68
C ILE A 118 -0.03 -8.28 12.10
N LEU A 119 -0.38 -7.37 13.02
CA LEU A 119 0.08 -7.43 14.41
C LEU A 119 -0.38 -8.74 15.09
N LEU A 120 -1.66 -9.09 14.95
CA LEU A 120 -2.23 -10.31 15.53
C LEU A 120 -1.57 -11.56 14.93
N LEU A 121 -1.48 -11.65 13.60
CA LEU A 121 -0.83 -12.78 12.92
C LEU A 121 0.66 -12.88 13.32
N SER A 122 1.37 -11.75 13.42
CA SER A 122 2.75 -11.73 13.89
C SER A 122 2.88 -12.24 15.33
N HIS A 123 1.92 -11.91 16.19
CA HIS A 123 1.96 -12.30 17.58
C HIS A 123 1.72 -13.79 17.76
N PHE A 124 0.71 -14.33 17.07
CA PHE A 124 0.25 -15.71 17.24
C PHE A 124 0.97 -16.73 16.35
N LEU A 125 1.29 -16.38 15.09
CA LEU A 125 1.93 -17.33 14.15
C LEU A 125 3.46 -17.26 14.20
N ALA A 126 4.04 -16.07 14.41
CA ALA A 126 5.49 -15.90 14.44
C ALA A 126 6.04 -15.97 15.88
N LYS A 127 6.51 -17.16 16.25
CA LYS A 127 7.08 -17.44 17.58
C LYS A 127 8.48 -16.81 17.72
N GLY A 128 8.56 -15.76 18.53
CA GLY A 128 9.80 -15.09 18.89
C GLY A 128 10.20 -13.94 17.95
N PRO A 129 11.13 -13.06 18.38
CA PRO A 129 11.48 -11.83 17.64
C PRO A 129 11.98 -12.10 16.22
N SER A 130 12.83 -13.10 16.02
CA SER A 130 13.41 -13.42 14.70
C SER A 130 12.35 -13.84 13.67
N ALA A 131 11.39 -14.66 14.06
CA ALA A 131 10.30 -15.08 13.18
C ALA A 131 9.40 -13.89 12.80
N ARG A 132 9.14 -12.97 13.75
CA ARG A 132 8.33 -11.76 13.51
C ARG A 132 9.02 -10.81 12.55
N ILE A 133 10.33 -10.59 12.72
CA ILE A 133 11.15 -9.79 11.80
C ILE A 133 11.10 -10.39 10.39
N GLN A 134 11.25 -11.70 10.24
CA GLN A 134 11.18 -12.34 8.91
C GLN A 134 9.81 -12.18 8.25
N MET A 135 8.73 -12.42 9.00
CA MET A 135 7.37 -12.28 8.49
C MET A 135 7.09 -10.84 8.02
N LEU A 136 7.37 -9.85 8.87
CA LEU A 136 7.19 -8.44 8.54
C LEU A 136 8.10 -7.98 7.40
N GLY A 137 9.34 -8.50 7.37
CA GLY A 137 10.29 -8.23 6.30
C GLY A 137 9.76 -8.69 4.94
N TRP A 138 9.19 -9.89 4.87
CA TRP A 138 8.58 -10.39 3.64
C TRP A 138 7.32 -9.62 3.24
N VAL A 139 6.45 -9.29 4.21
CA VAL A 139 5.29 -8.43 3.96
C VAL A 139 5.73 -7.08 3.39
N ASN A 140 6.77 -6.46 3.98
CA ASN A 140 7.35 -5.21 3.49
C ASN A 140 7.87 -5.35 2.06
N VAL A 141 8.58 -6.44 1.73
CA VAL A 141 9.11 -6.66 0.38
C VAL A 141 7.97 -6.78 -0.64
N VAL A 142 6.95 -7.59 -0.36
CA VAL A 142 5.79 -7.76 -1.26
C VAL A 142 5.09 -6.43 -1.49
N PHE A 143 4.83 -5.69 -0.41
CA PHE A 143 4.15 -4.41 -0.50
C PHE A 143 4.99 -3.38 -1.28
N SER A 144 6.27 -3.29 -0.98
CA SER A 144 7.20 -2.39 -1.67
C SER A 144 7.36 -2.73 -3.15
N PHE A 145 7.19 -4.00 -3.53
CA PHE A 145 7.23 -4.41 -4.94
C PHE A 145 5.94 -3.98 -5.66
N ALA A 146 4.78 -4.12 -5.00
CA ALA A 146 3.49 -3.74 -5.56
C ALA A 146 3.43 -2.24 -5.89
N VAL A 147 4.00 -1.36 -5.05
CA VAL A 147 4.00 0.09 -5.30
C VAL A 147 4.78 0.52 -6.54
N PHE A 148 5.65 -0.33 -7.09
CA PHE A 148 6.35 -0.05 -8.35
C PHE A 148 5.44 -0.15 -9.58
N ALA A 149 4.21 -0.67 -9.46
CA ALA A 149 3.25 -0.66 -10.56
C ALA A 149 2.99 0.76 -11.09
N ALA A 150 2.80 1.73 -10.19
CA ALA A 150 2.56 3.13 -10.57
C ALA A 150 3.71 3.77 -11.37
N PRO A 151 4.98 3.77 -10.92
CA PRO A 151 6.07 4.34 -11.72
C PRO A 151 6.29 3.58 -13.04
N LEU A 152 6.09 2.27 -13.10
CA LEU A 152 6.15 1.50 -14.36
C LEU A 152 5.05 1.92 -15.34
N SER A 153 3.85 2.17 -14.83
CA SER A 153 2.74 2.71 -15.63
C SER A 153 3.06 4.08 -16.20
N ILE A 154 3.60 4.99 -15.39
CA ILE A 154 4.04 6.32 -15.86
C ILE A 154 5.11 6.19 -16.94
N MET A 155 6.09 5.27 -16.79
CA MET A 155 7.08 5.03 -17.86
C MET A 155 6.42 4.57 -19.16
N ARG A 156 5.42 3.67 -19.09
CA ARG A 156 4.65 3.23 -20.25
C ARG A 156 3.95 4.42 -20.92
N VAL A 157 3.32 5.30 -20.14
CA VAL A 157 2.67 6.52 -20.66
C VAL A 157 3.68 7.46 -21.31
N VAL A 158 4.85 7.69 -20.72
CA VAL A 158 5.91 8.53 -21.31
C VAL A 158 6.38 7.95 -22.65
N ILE A 159 6.57 6.63 -22.74
CA ILE A 159 7.00 5.96 -23.98
C ILE A 159 5.92 6.05 -25.06
N LYS A 160 4.64 5.86 -24.71
CA LYS A 160 3.49 5.95 -25.65
C LYS A 160 3.27 7.38 -26.13
N THR A 161 3.20 8.33 -25.20
CA THR A 161 2.86 9.75 -25.48
C THR A 161 4.05 10.57 -25.94
N LYS A 162 5.28 10.06 -25.80
CA LYS A 162 6.53 10.77 -26.11
C LYS A 162 6.67 12.08 -25.32
N SER A 163 5.96 12.20 -24.19
CA SER A 163 5.91 13.39 -23.33
C SER A 163 6.29 13.05 -21.90
N VAL A 164 6.97 13.98 -21.23
CA VAL A 164 7.41 13.86 -19.82
C VAL A 164 6.52 14.64 -18.85
N GLU A 165 5.33 15.06 -19.28
CA GLU A 165 4.40 15.87 -18.48
C GLU A 165 4.07 15.25 -17.12
N PHE A 166 3.91 13.92 -17.09
CA PHE A 166 3.60 13.17 -15.87
C PHE A 166 4.84 12.63 -15.14
N LEU A 167 6.05 12.96 -15.60
CA LEU A 167 7.31 12.48 -15.05
C LEU A 167 8.19 13.65 -14.57
N PRO A 168 7.93 14.19 -13.36
CA PRO A 168 8.71 15.30 -12.83
C PRO A 168 10.14 14.86 -12.47
N PHE A 169 11.13 15.41 -13.18
CA PHE A 169 12.55 15.09 -12.98
C PHE A 169 13.04 15.22 -11.52
N PRO A 170 12.71 16.30 -10.77
CA PRO A 170 13.17 16.43 -9.38
C PRO A 170 12.70 15.26 -8.51
N LEU A 171 11.45 14.82 -8.67
CA LEU A 171 10.89 13.72 -7.90
C LEU A 171 11.61 12.41 -8.22
N SER A 172 11.79 12.08 -9.50
CA SER A 172 12.55 10.89 -9.92
C SER A 172 13.99 10.91 -9.40
N PHE A 173 14.65 12.07 -9.43
CA PHE A 173 16.00 12.23 -8.90
C PHE A 173 16.07 11.96 -7.38
N PHE A 174 15.21 12.60 -6.58
CA PHE A 174 15.19 12.42 -5.13
C PHE A 174 14.77 11.01 -4.71
N LEU A 175 13.82 10.39 -5.43
CA LEU A 175 13.46 8.98 -5.21
C LEU A 175 14.62 8.04 -5.51
N THR A 176 15.36 8.27 -6.60
CA THR A 176 16.56 7.47 -6.93
C THR A 176 17.63 7.64 -5.86
N LEU A 177 17.88 8.87 -5.42
CA LEU A 177 18.87 9.15 -4.38
C LEU A 177 18.47 8.46 -3.07
N SER A 178 17.20 8.53 -2.68
CA SER A 178 16.67 7.85 -1.51
C SER A 178 16.85 6.33 -1.63
N ALA A 179 16.52 5.74 -2.78
CA ALA A 179 16.71 4.31 -3.03
C ALA A 179 18.18 3.89 -2.90
N ILE A 180 19.12 4.68 -3.42
CA ILE A 180 20.56 4.44 -3.26
C ILE A 180 20.95 4.46 -1.78
N MET A 181 20.50 5.48 -1.02
CA MET A 181 20.84 5.60 0.40
C MET A 181 20.33 4.39 1.20
N TRP A 182 19.07 3.99 1.02
CA TRP A 182 18.48 2.87 1.73
C TRP A 182 18.98 1.50 1.25
N LEU A 183 19.38 1.37 -0.02
CA LEU A 183 20.06 0.19 -0.53
C LEU A 183 21.39 -0.04 0.18
N PHE A 184 22.27 0.96 0.21
CA PHE A 184 23.56 0.85 0.89
C PHE A 184 23.39 0.69 2.40
N TYR A 185 22.44 1.40 3.02
CA TYR A 185 22.08 1.19 4.42
C TYR A 185 21.72 -0.28 4.67
N GLY A 186 20.77 -0.83 3.91
CA GLY A 186 20.32 -2.22 4.04
C GLY A 186 21.46 -3.24 3.87
N ILE A 187 22.34 -3.05 2.89
CA ILE A 187 23.52 -3.91 2.69
C ILE A 187 24.44 -3.86 3.92
N LEU A 188 24.73 -2.66 4.44
CA LEU A 188 25.66 -2.47 5.56
C LEU A 188 25.14 -3.00 6.89
N VAL A 189 23.83 -2.98 7.11
CA VAL A 189 23.17 -3.60 8.27
C VAL A 189 22.72 -5.05 8.01
N LYS A 190 23.13 -5.63 6.87
CA LYS A 190 22.82 -7.00 6.43
C LYS A 190 21.32 -7.32 6.42
N ASP A 191 20.52 -6.35 5.98
CA ASP A 191 19.07 -6.42 5.93
C ASP A 191 18.56 -6.42 4.48
N LEU A 192 18.30 -7.62 3.97
CA LEU A 192 17.79 -7.82 2.61
C LEU A 192 16.35 -7.33 2.44
N TYR A 193 15.57 -7.20 3.51
CA TYR A 193 14.19 -6.72 3.44
C TYR A 193 14.13 -5.22 3.15
N ILE A 194 15.20 -4.49 3.52
CA ILE A 194 15.39 -3.09 3.18
C ILE A 194 16.15 -2.96 1.85
N ALA A 195 17.23 -3.73 1.67
CA ALA A 195 18.03 -3.62 0.44
C ALA A 195 17.24 -4.03 -0.82
N GLY A 196 16.49 -5.13 -0.78
CA GLY A 196 15.81 -5.72 -1.93
C GLY A 196 14.88 -4.76 -2.68
N PRO A 197 13.88 -4.15 -2.02
CA PRO A 197 13.01 -3.17 -2.67
C PRO A 197 13.72 -1.93 -3.19
N ASN A 198 14.80 -1.52 -2.51
CA ASN A 198 15.59 -0.37 -2.93
C ASN A 198 16.45 -0.64 -4.18
N VAL A 199 16.78 -1.91 -4.48
CA VAL A 199 17.34 -2.28 -5.81
C VAL A 199 16.34 -1.94 -6.91
N LEU A 200 15.08 -2.36 -6.77
CA LEU A 200 14.04 -2.02 -7.75
C LEU A 200 13.79 -0.51 -7.83
N GLY A 201 13.79 0.18 -6.70
CA GLY A 201 13.67 1.64 -6.65
C GLY A 201 14.78 2.35 -7.42
N PHE A 202 16.03 1.90 -7.23
CA PHE A 202 17.16 2.41 -7.99
C PHE A 202 17.02 2.15 -9.50
N LEU A 203 16.70 0.92 -9.90
CA LEU A 203 16.53 0.56 -11.32
C LEU A 203 15.41 1.37 -11.98
N CYS A 204 14.24 1.43 -11.34
CA CYS A 204 13.11 2.24 -11.80
C CYS A 204 13.51 3.71 -11.91
N GLY A 205 14.16 4.27 -10.89
CA GLY A 205 14.60 5.66 -10.87
C GLY A 205 15.58 6.01 -12.00
N VAL A 206 16.55 5.13 -12.27
CA VAL A 206 17.49 5.27 -13.40
C VAL A 206 16.74 5.27 -14.73
N VAL A 207 15.82 4.33 -14.93
CA VAL A 207 15.00 4.27 -16.16
C VAL A 207 14.16 5.53 -16.32
N GLN A 208 13.54 6.05 -15.24
CA GLN A 208 12.80 7.32 -15.28
C GLN A 208 13.69 8.48 -15.72
N MET A 209 14.89 8.62 -15.16
CA MET A 209 15.81 9.71 -15.54
C MET A 209 16.27 9.59 -17.01
N ILE A 210 16.54 8.37 -17.49
CA ILE A 210 16.87 8.13 -18.91
C ILE A 210 15.71 8.53 -19.82
N LEU A 211 14.48 8.09 -19.51
CA LEU A 211 13.30 8.45 -20.28
C LEU A 211 13.06 9.96 -20.27
N PHE A 212 13.28 10.63 -19.13
CA PHE A 212 13.19 12.08 -19.06
C PHE A 212 14.17 12.75 -20.02
N VAL A 213 15.44 12.35 -20.04
CA VAL A 213 16.45 12.93 -20.94
C VAL A 213 16.12 12.69 -22.41
N ILE A 214 15.61 11.51 -22.76
CA ILE A 214 15.23 11.17 -24.15
C ILE A 214 14.02 11.98 -24.61
N TYR A 215 12.98 12.12 -23.77
CA TYR A 215 11.70 12.69 -24.16
C TYR A 215 11.52 14.18 -23.80
N ARG A 216 12.37 14.79 -22.97
CA ARG A 216 12.22 16.22 -22.58
C ARG A 216 12.29 17.23 -23.72
N ASN A 217 12.97 16.87 -24.80
CA ASN A 217 13.20 17.73 -25.97
C ASN A 217 12.39 17.30 -27.19
N HIS A 218 11.58 16.24 -27.08
CA HIS A 218 10.62 15.93 -28.12
C HIS A 218 9.58 17.04 -28.12
N LYS A 219 9.61 17.85 -29.18
CA LYS A 219 8.45 18.68 -29.52
C LYS A 219 7.28 17.71 -29.61
N PRO A 220 6.10 17.99 -29.02
CA PRO A 220 4.92 17.24 -29.38
C PRO A 220 4.87 17.38 -30.90
N ALA A 221 5.12 16.28 -31.62
CA ALA A 221 4.84 16.30 -33.03
C ALA A 221 3.40 16.78 -33.14
N THR A 222 3.08 17.47 -34.23
CA THR A 222 1.70 17.59 -34.72
C THR A 222 1.15 16.18 -35.04
N VAL A 223 1.19 15.27 -34.07
CA VAL A 223 0.21 14.23 -33.89
C VAL A 223 -1.05 15.04 -33.70
N ALA A 224 -1.96 14.95 -34.67
CA ALA A 224 -3.35 15.30 -34.46
C ALA A 224 -3.69 14.93 -33.02
N LYS A 225 -4.25 15.87 -32.25
CA LYS A 225 -4.80 15.57 -30.92
C LYS A 225 -5.78 14.43 -31.13
N ASP A 226 -5.30 13.20 -31.02
CA ASP A 226 -6.12 12.02 -31.03
C ASP A 226 -6.60 11.92 -29.59
N PRO A 227 -7.81 12.42 -29.30
CA PRO A 227 -8.29 12.50 -27.94
C PRO A 227 -8.34 11.10 -27.34
N GLU A 228 -8.50 10.06 -28.17
CA GLU A 228 -8.54 8.66 -27.74
C GLU A 228 -7.21 8.20 -27.13
N LEU A 229 -6.04 8.62 -27.64
CA LEU A 229 -4.76 8.15 -27.09
C LEU A 229 -4.45 8.81 -25.73
N GLN A 230 -4.79 10.09 -25.55
CA GLN A 230 -4.65 10.78 -24.26
C GLN A 230 -5.70 10.33 -23.26
N GLN A 231 -6.95 10.14 -23.69
CA GLN A 231 -8.05 9.60 -22.90
C GLN A 231 -7.71 8.18 -22.44
N ASN A 232 -7.24 7.29 -23.33
CA ASN A 232 -6.78 5.94 -22.98
C ASN A 232 -5.54 5.94 -22.07
N SER A 233 -4.70 6.97 -22.07
CA SER A 233 -3.55 7.08 -21.16
C SER A 233 -3.97 7.52 -19.76
N VAL A 234 -4.89 8.48 -19.68
CA VAL A 234 -5.50 8.94 -18.41
C VAL A 234 -6.43 7.86 -17.85
N ASP A 235 -7.12 7.14 -18.73
CA ASP A 235 -7.94 6.01 -18.39
C ASP A 235 -7.08 4.79 -18.09
N ASP A 236 -5.88 4.57 -18.66
CA ASP A 236 -4.94 3.54 -18.19
C ASP A 236 -4.48 3.86 -16.75
N ILE A 237 -4.15 5.12 -16.44
CA ILE A 237 -3.76 5.56 -15.08
C ILE A 237 -4.94 5.44 -14.10
N LYS A 238 -6.15 5.83 -14.51
CA LYS A 238 -7.37 5.69 -13.71
C LYS A 238 -7.79 4.23 -13.59
N LEU A 239 -7.72 3.45 -14.66
CA LEU A 239 -8.07 2.04 -14.72
C LEU A 239 -7.10 1.23 -13.89
N GLU A 240 -5.81 1.56 -13.82
CA GLU A 240 -4.90 0.92 -12.87
C GLU A 240 -5.27 1.26 -11.42
N SER A 241 -5.62 2.51 -11.13
CA SER A 241 -6.14 2.89 -9.80
C SER A 241 -7.48 2.21 -9.46
N ILE A 242 -8.36 2.03 -10.44
CA ILE A 242 -9.65 1.35 -10.32
C ILE A 242 -9.48 -0.18 -10.32
N THR A 243 -8.50 -0.75 -11.01
CA THR A 243 -8.21 -2.20 -10.97
C THR A 243 -7.59 -2.60 -9.64
N CYS A 244 -6.79 -1.74 -9.01
CA CYS A 244 -6.39 -1.92 -7.61
C CYS A 244 -7.63 -1.96 -6.69
N GLU A 245 -8.56 -1.02 -6.86
CA GLU A 245 -9.83 -0.99 -6.08
C GLU A 245 -10.77 -2.16 -6.43
N MET A 246 -10.84 -2.60 -7.70
CA MET A 246 -11.66 -3.71 -8.16
C MET A 246 -11.09 -5.06 -7.73
N GLN A 247 -9.76 -5.23 -7.69
CA GLN A 247 -9.12 -6.44 -7.19
C GLN A 247 -9.49 -6.67 -5.71
N GLU A 248 -9.52 -5.61 -4.91
CA GLU A 248 -9.98 -5.64 -3.51
C GLU A 248 -11.50 -5.88 -3.39
N ALA A 249 -12.30 -5.27 -4.26
CA ALA A 249 -13.75 -5.46 -4.26
C ALA A 249 -14.16 -6.88 -4.70
N VAL A 250 -13.49 -7.46 -5.71
CA VAL A 250 -13.72 -8.83 -6.19
C VAL A 250 -13.33 -9.85 -5.12
N CYS A 251 -12.22 -9.62 -4.40
CA CYS A 251 -11.83 -10.45 -3.27
C CYS A 251 -12.90 -10.42 -2.15
N SER A 252 -13.53 -9.26 -1.90
CA SER A 252 -14.62 -9.14 -0.93
C SER A 252 -15.95 -9.76 -1.40
N ALA A 253 -16.23 -9.75 -2.71
CA ALA A 253 -17.43 -10.36 -3.30
C ALA A 253 -17.36 -11.89 -3.36
N GLN A 254 -16.18 -12.46 -3.63
CA GLN A 254 -15.97 -13.92 -3.61
C GLN A 254 -16.11 -14.49 -2.18
N GLN A 255 -15.73 -13.72 -1.16
CA GLN A 255 -15.85 -14.15 0.24
C GLN A 255 -17.30 -14.09 0.75
N GLN A 256 -18.15 -13.20 0.21
CA GLN A 256 -19.59 -13.17 0.50
C GLN A 256 -20.35 -14.34 -0.16
N GLN A 257 -19.90 -14.84 -1.31
CA GLN A 257 -20.48 -16.04 -1.94
C GLN A 257 -20.14 -17.34 -1.20
N GLN A 258 -19.04 -17.40 -0.44
CA GLN A 258 -18.70 -18.55 0.40
C GLN A 258 -19.33 -18.52 1.81
N LEU A 259 -19.95 -17.41 2.21
CA LEU A 259 -20.64 -17.24 3.50
C LEU A 259 -22.17 -17.27 3.39
N GLN A 260 -22.75 -17.49 2.21
CA GLN A 260 -24.16 -17.89 2.15
C GLN A 260 -24.25 -19.35 2.63
N PRO A 261 -25.00 -19.64 3.72
CA PRO A 261 -25.15 -21.00 4.19
C PRO A 261 -25.75 -21.84 3.05
N ASN A 262 -25.11 -22.98 2.79
CA ASN A 262 -25.61 -23.95 1.83
C ASN A 262 -27.05 -24.31 2.23
N ARG A 263 -28.03 -23.96 1.37
CA ARG A 263 -29.47 -24.16 1.63
C ARG A 263 -29.84 -25.63 1.90
N ASN A 264 -28.91 -26.54 1.65
CA ASN A 264 -29.04 -27.98 1.89
C ASN A 264 -28.70 -28.40 3.34
N ASP A 265 -27.97 -27.60 4.11
CA ASP A 265 -27.59 -27.94 5.50
C ASP A 265 -28.70 -27.57 6.49
N VAL A 266 -29.45 -26.49 6.24
CA VAL A 266 -30.62 -26.09 7.04
C VAL A 266 -31.75 -27.14 6.93
N ASN A 267 -31.93 -27.71 5.74
CA ASN A 267 -32.96 -28.74 5.52
C ASN A 267 -32.61 -30.08 6.18
N ASN A 268 -31.32 -30.36 6.45
CA ASN A 268 -30.91 -31.60 7.11
C ASN A 268 -31.01 -31.51 8.64
N GLU A 269 -30.77 -30.34 9.25
CA GLU A 269 -31.02 -30.15 10.69
C GLU A 269 -32.51 -30.12 11.02
N GLU A 270 -33.36 -29.51 10.17
CA GLU A 270 -34.82 -29.58 10.33
C GLU A 270 -35.36 -31.02 10.14
N ASN A 271 -34.84 -31.77 9.17
CA ASN A 271 -35.23 -33.16 8.97
C ASN A 271 -34.71 -34.11 10.07
N MET A 272 -33.56 -33.82 10.69
CA MET A 272 -33.02 -34.61 11.80
C MET A 272 -33.74 -34.32 13.13
N ALA A 273 -34.26 -33.10 13.33
CA ALA A 273 -35.14 -32.77 14.44
C ALA A 273 -36.54 -33.41 14.29
N MET A 274 -37.05 -33.52 13.06
CA MET A 274 -38.35 -34.16 12.76
C MET A 274 -38.29 -35.70 12.76
N ALA A 275 -37.13 -36.30 12.46
CA ALA A 275 -36.96 -37.77 12.46
C ALA A 275 -36.95 -38.40 13.86
N ASN A 276 -36.77 -37.62 14.94
CA ASN A 276 -36.78 -38.13 16.32
C ASN A 276 -38.18 -38.14 16.97
N ILE A 277 -39.24 -37.79 16.20
CA ILE A 277 -40.64 -37.75 16.67
C ILE A 277 -41.49 -38.88 16.02
N GLY A 278 -40.91 -39.69 15.12
CA GLY A 278 -41.66 -40.63 14.27
C GLY A 278 -41.13 -42.06 14.25
N GLY A 279 -40.94 -42.69 15.42
CA GLY A 279 -40.58 -44.11 15.51
C GLY A 279 -41.57 -44.89 16.37
N THR A 280 -42.46 -45.65 15.73
CA THR A 280 -43.03 -46.96 16.18
C THR A 280 -43.62 -47.05 17.59
N GLY A 281 -44.88 -47.43 17.82
CA GLY A 281 -45.86 -48.12 17.01
C GLY A 281 -47.14 -48.30 17.85
N GLY A 282 -48.24 -48.61 17.17
CA GLY A 282 -49.54 -48.79 17.79
C GLY A 282 -49.72 -50.09 18.57
N GLN A 283 -51.00 -50.33 18.89
CA GLN A 283 -51.62 -51.44 19.63
C GLN A 283 -51.78 -51.14 21.13
N LEU A 284 -52.90 -51.38 21.81
CA LEU A 284 -54.20 -52.00 21.49
C LEU A 284 -55.10 -51.76 22.76
N ILE A 285 -56.44 -51.82 22.63
CA ILE A 285 -57.43 -52.29 23.63
C ILE A 285 -57.62 -51.40 24.91
N ALA A 286 -58.74 -50.69 25.07
CA ALA A 286 -60.06 -51.11 25.58
C ALA A 286 -60.19 -51.30 27.11
N CYS A 287 -61.37 -50.88 27.59
CA CYS A 287 -62.06 -51.26 28.83
C CYS A 287 -61.65 -50.64 30.19
N HIS A 288 -62.55 -49.75 30.63
CA HIS A 288 -63.41 -49.85 31.83
C HIS A 288 -62.83 -49.74 33.25
N ALA A 289 -63.61 -48.95 34.01
CA ALA A 289 -63.79 -48.83 35.46
C ALA A 289 -62.90 -47.80 36.18
#